data_AF-A0A0A2UX63-F1
#
_entry.id   AF-A0A0A2UX63-F1
#
_cell.length_a   1.000
_cell.length_b   1.000
_cell.length_c   1.000
_cell.angle_alpha   90.00
_cell.angle_beta   90.00
_cell.angle_gamma   90.00
#
_symmetry.space_group_name_H-M   'P 1'
#
loop_
_entity.id
_entity.type
_entity.pdbx_description
1 polymer ?
#
loop_
_entity_poly.entity_id
_entity_poly.type
_entity_poly.pdbx_seq_one_letter_code
_entity_poly.pdbx_strand_id
1 'polypeptide(L)'
;MKIKSLPKLVDLRGKTARDGDYKRFGLESKTDIAIHHSLTDEGDSEAFARYHVHTNQWPGIGYHFVILKDGTIEWNHDLDRMSYHVGNGNKRAIGVCLVGDFRYYEPSLDQKKALRLLHEALKEEMPRYERTLGHNEFPGYEWKACPSFDFRAVLDKAKVEADVKRYRIMTGTFSTAEELSKGKKRLLSRFNWTVYERADHSNFNPPYRLITGTFVSKEEAERYASVLEEE
;
A
#
# COMPACT_ATOMS: atom_id res chain seq x y z
N MET A 1 -5.89 12.13 -15.36
CA MET A 1 -6.31 10.89 -14.70
C MET A 1 -5.50 10.72 -13.44
N LYS A 2 -6.16 10.64 -12.28
CA LYS A 2 -5.52 10.55 -10.95
C LYS A 2 -4.64 9.30 -10.81
N ILE A 3 -4.96 8.26 -11.56
CA ILE A 3 -4.14 7.05 -11.68
C ILE A 3 -2.72 7.39 -12.14
N LYS A 4 -2.55 8.27 -13.14
CA LYS A 4 -1.23 8.64 -13.69
C LYS A 4 -0.34 9.39 -12.70
N SER A 5 -0.92 9.99 -11.66
CA SER A 5 -0.17 10.69 -10.60
C SER A 5 0.17 9.80 -9.41
N LEU A 6 -0.17 8.50 -9.46
CA LEU A 6 0.13 7.59 -8.37
C LEU A 6 1.65 7.37 -8.22
N PRO A 7 2.18 7.34 -6.99
CA PRO A 7 3.59 7.06 -6.76
C PRO A 7 3.93 5.63 -7.21
N LYS A 8 5.13 5.44 -7.75
CA LYS A 8 5.63 4.15 -8.27
C LYS A 8 4.70 3.48 -9.31
N LEU A 9 3.90 4.26 -10.04
CA LEU A 9 3.15 3.73 -11.17
C LEU A 9 4.08 3.48 -12.36
N VAL A 10 4.02 2.29 -12.94
CA VAL A 10 4.66 1.93 -14.20
C VAL A 10 3.59 1.58 -15.22
N ASP A 11 3.48 2.39 -16.27
CA ASP A 11 2.54 2.14 -17.37
C ASP A 11 3.10 1.08 -18.32
N LEU A 12 2.54 -0.14 -18.25
CA LEU A 12 2.91 -1.31 -19.05
C LEU A 12 1.89 -1.66 -20.13
N ARG A 13 0.89 -0.80 -20.36
CA ARG A 13 -0.09 -1.00 -21.43
C ARG A 13 0.62 -1.14 -22.77
N GLY A 14 0.41 -2.28 -23.43
CA GLY A 14 1.05 -2.57 -24.71
C GLY A 14 2.45 -3.18 -24.62
N LYS A 15 3.04 -3.31 -23.43
CA LYS A 15 4.47 -3.63 -23.25
C LYS A 15 4.77 -5.06 -22.79
N THR A 16 3.78 -5.76 -22.24
CA THR A 16 3.92 -7.16 -21.81
C THR A 16 3.55 -8.16 -22.92
N ALA A 17 3.93 -9.43 -22.73
CA ALA A 17 3.62 -10.53 -23.63
C ALA A 17 2.13 -10.55 -24.03
N ARG A 18 1.87 -10.76 -25.32
CA ARG A 18 0.53 -10.66 -25.91
C ARG A 18 0.39 -11.53 -27.14
N ASP A 19 -0.82 -12.04 -27.36
CA ASP A 19 -1.23 -12.76 -28.56
C ASP A 19 -2.68 -12.39 -28.90
N GLY A 20 -2.88 -11.13 -29.27
CA GLY A 20 -4.18 -10.54 -29.60
C GLY A 20 -4.63 -9.44 -28.64
N ASP A 21 -5.96 -9.23 -28.60
CA ASP A 21 -6.59 -8.15 -27.83
C ASP A 21 -7.84 -8.60 -27.07
N TYR A 22 -7.99 -8.06 -25.86
CA TYR A 22 -9.24 -8.16 -25.12
C TYR A 22 -10.33 -7.24 -25.69
N LYS A 23 -11.58 -7.71 -25.66
CA LYS A 23 -12.76 -6.91 -25.99
C LYS A 23 -12.88 -5.68 -25.08
N ARG A 24 -13.48 -4.61 -25.60
CA ARG A 24 -13.75 -3.35 -24.90
C ARG A 24 -15.26 -3.13 -24.77
N PHE A 25 -15.72 -2.64 -23.62
CA PHE A 25 -17.16 -2.39 -23.37
C PHE A 25 -17.45 -0.97 -22.83
N GLY A 26 -16.46 -0.08 -22.90
CA GLY A 26 -16.53 1.28 -22.36
C GLY A 26 -16.37 1.31 -20.84
N LEU A 27 -15.93 2.46 -20.31
CA LEU A 27 -15.68 2.61 -18.87
C LEU A 27 -16.97 2.54 -18.04
N GLU A 28 -18.10 2.94 -18.62
CA GLU A 28 -19.43 2.77 -18.02
C GLU A 28 -19.72 1.31 -17.66
N SER A 29 -19.18 0.33 -18.39
CA SER A 29 -19.44 -1.06 -18.04
C SER A 29 -18.80 -1.49 -16.72
N LYS A 30 -17.88 -0.70 -16.14
CA LYS A 30 -17.11 -1.03 -14.93
C LYS A 30 -17.81 -0.54 -13.67
N THR A 31 -18.30 -1.49 -12.87
CA THR A 31 -19.00 -1.24 -11.61
C THR A 31 -18.26 -1.82 -10.40
N ASP A 32 -17.40 -2.83 -10.62
CA ASP A 32 -16.73 -3.55 -9.56
C ASP A 32 -15.20 -3.37 -9.63
N ILE A 33 -14.53 -3.41 -8.48
CA ILE A 33 -13.08 -3.67 -8.39
C ILE A 33 -12.90 -5.08 -7.80
N ALA A 34 -12.11 -5.92 -8.47
CA ALA A 34 -11.79 -7.27 -8.03
C ALA A 34 -10.39 -7.33 -7.42
N ILE A 35 -10.29 -7.76 -6.17
CA ILE A 35 -9.01 -7.92 -5.46
C ILE A 35 -8.53 -9.36 -5.55
N HIS A 36 -7.28 -9.51 -6.00
CA HIS A 36 -6.61 -10.79 -6.18
C HIS A 36 -5.26 -10.82 -5.45
N HIS A 37 -4.80 -12.04 -5.18
CA HIS A 37 -3.39 -12.35 -5.00
C HIS A 37 -2.88 -13.18 -6.18
N SER A 38 -1.57 -13.29 -6.38
CA SER A 38 -1.01 -14.04 -7.51
C SER A 38 -0.93 -15.55 -7.28
N LEU A 39 -1.08 -16.03 -6.03
CA LEU A 39 -0.78 -17.41 -5.61
C LEU A 39 0.69 -17.81 -5.90
N THR A 40 1.56 -16.81 -6.05
CA THR A 40 2.99 -17.00 -6.25
C THR A 40 3.73 -16.12 -5.25
N ASP A 41 4.87 -16.58 -4.75
CA ASP A 41 5.67 -15.75 -3.85
C ASP A 41 6.31 -14.57 -4.58
N GLU A 42 6.69 -14.77 -5.84
CA GLU A 42 7.32 -13.75 -6.69
C GLU A 42 6.61 -13.65 -8.04
N GLY A 43 6.92 -12.58 -8.77
CA GLY A 43 6.42 -12.35 -10.12
C GLY A 43 6.17 -10.88 -10.41
N ASP A 44 5.85 -10.61 -11.66
CA ASP A 44 5.50 -9.30 -12.18
C ASP A 44 4.51 -9.47 -13.34
N SER A 45 4.06 -8.35 -13.90
CA SER A 45 3.09 -8.35 -14.99
C SER A 45 3.59 -9.11 -16.23
N GLU A 46 4.89 -9.09 -16.50
CA GLU A 46 5.48 -9.72 -17.68
C GLU A 46 5.56 -11.25 -17.49
N ALA A 47 5.96 -11.73 -16.32
CA ALA A 47 5.89 -13.13 -15.94
C ALA A 47 4.45 -13.67 -15.99
N PHE A 48 3.49 -12.93 -15.44
CA PHE A 48 2.08 -13.32 -15.48
C PHE A 48 1.52 -13.26 -16.91
N ALA A 49 1.92 -12.27 -17.72
CA ALA A 49 1.53 -12.20 -19.12
C ALA A 49 2.00 -13.42 -19.91
N ARG A 50 3.27 -13.83 -19.76
CA ARG A 50 3.80 -15.03 -20.42
C ARG A 50 3.02 -16.29 -20.05
N TYR A 51 2.70 -16.47 -18.77
CA TYR A 51 1.89 -17.61 -18.33
C TYR A 51 0.48 -17.57 -18.95
N HIS A 52 -0.19 -16.42 -18.89
CA HIS A 52 -1.53 -16.27 -19.45
C HIS A 52 -1.57 -16.49 -20.97
N VAL A 53 -0.56 -16.00 -21.71
CA VAL A 53 -0.48 -16.18 -23.16
C VAL A 53 -0.10 -17.62 -23.52
N HIS A 54 1.02 -18.11 -23.01
CA HIS A 54 1.59 -19.39 -23.48
C HIS A 54 0.94 -20.62 -22.85
N THR A 55 0.39 -20.51 -21.63
CA THR A 55 -0.25 -21.64 -20.95
C THR A 55 -1.77 -21.58 -21.08
N ASN A 56 -2.37 -20.41 -20.82
CA ASN A 56 -3.84 -20.29 -20.86
C ASN A 56 -4.40 -19.92 -22.24
N GLN A 57 -3.54 -19.61 -23.22
CA GLN A 57 -3.95 -19.18 -24.57
C GLN A 57 -4.82 -17.92 -24.53
N TRP A 58 -4.50 -16.99 -23.63
CA TRP A 58 -5.18 -15.71 -23.52
C TRP A 58 -4.50 -14.62 -24.34
N PRO A 59 -5.24 -13.56 -24.74
CA PRO A 59 -4.66 -12.43 -25.47
C PRO A 59 -3.52 -11.69 -24.76
N GLY A 60 -3.42 -11.77 -23.43
CA GLY A 60 -2.42 -11.07 -22.62
C GLY A 60 -2.59 -11.37 -21.13
N ILE A 61 -2.09 -10.48 -20.28
CA ILE A 61 -2.27 -10.60 -18.82
C ILE A 61 -3.74 -10.41 -18.41
N GLY A 62 -4.22 -11.22 -17.46
CA GLY A 62 -5.59 -11.16 -16.95
C GLY A 62 -5.94 -9.93 -16.10
N TYR A 63 -4.97 -9.27 -15.47
CA TYR A 63 -5.21 -8.19 -14.52
C TYR A 63 -5.02 -6.80 -15.14
N HIS A 64 -5.84 -5.82 -14.75
CA HIS A 64 -5.65 -4.42 -15.13
C HIS A 64 -4.44 -3.83 -14.41
N PHE A 65 -4.25 -4.19 -13.14
CA PHE A 65 -3.14 -3.73 -12.31
C PHE A 65 -2.50 -4.89 -11.57
N VAL A 66 -1.17 -4.86 -11.45
CA VAL A 66 -0.39 -5.74 -10.57
C VAL A 66 0.38 -4.86 -9.58
N ILE A 67 0.39 -5.23 -8.30
CA ILE A 67 1.11 -4.52 -7.24
C ILE A 67 2.23 -5.42 -6.72
N LEU A 68 3.47 -5.02 -6.99
CA LEU A 68 4.68 -5.73 -6.56
C LEU A 68 4.92 -5.59 -5.05
N LYS A 69 5.78 -6.44 -4.49
CA LYS A 69 6.09 -6.46 -3.04
C LYS A 69 6.57 -5.12 -2.47
N ASP A 70 7.21 -4.29 -3.30
CA ASP A 70 7.72 -2.97 -2.92
C ASP A 70 6.70 -1.82 -3.12
N GLY A 71 5.45 -2.15 -3.49
CA GLY A 71 4.38 -1.20 -3.74
C GLY A 71 4.38 -0.57 -5.15
N THR A 72 5.25 -1.02 -6.06
CA THR A 72 5.17 -0.62 -7.48
C THR A 72 3.83 -1.07 -8.07
N ILE A 73 3.14 -0.15 -8.77
CA ILE A 73 1.86 -0.40 -9.42
C ILE A 73 2.09 -0.52 -10.92
N GLU A 74 1.96 -1.73 -11.46
CA GLU A 74 2.09 -2.01 -12.88
C GLU A 74 0.71 -1.95 -13.55
N TRP A 75 0.54 -1.03 -14.51
CA TRP A 75 -0.73 -0.80 -15.20
C TRP A 75 -0.72 -1.44 -16.58
N ASN A 76 -1.57 -2.45 -16.79
CA ASN A 76 -1.50 -3.34 -17.95
C ASN A 76 -2.57 -3.11 -19.02
N HIS A 77 -3.75 -2.61 -18.64
CA HIS A 77 -4.88 -2.44 -19.57
C HIS A 77 -5.61 -1.12 -19.34
N ASP A 78 -6.09 -0.53 -20.43
CA ASP A 78 -7.11 0.52 -20.34
C ASP A 78 -8.31 0.00 -19.51
N LEU A 79 -8.93 0.90 -18.75
CA LEU A 79 -9.97 0.51 -17.79
C LEU A 79 -11.23 -0.07 -18.47
N ASP A 80 -11.45 0.19 -19.76
CA ASP A 80 -12.58 -0.30 -20.55
C ASP A 80 -12.41 -1.74 -21.05
N ARG A 81 -11.23 -2.36 -20.87
CA ARG A 81 -10.93 -3.72 -21.33
C ARG A 81 -11.56 -4.79 -20.44
N MET A 82 -12.03 -5.85 -21.07
CA MET A 82 -12.53 -7.07 -20.43
C MET A 82 -11.42 -8.14 -20.39
N SER A 83 -10.40 -7.93 -19.56
CA SER A 83 -9.35 -8.94 -19.32
C SER A 83 -9.87 -10.08 -18.43
N TYR A 84 -9.19 -11.22 -18.43
CA TYR A 84 -9.70 -12.47 -17.85
C TYR A 84 -9.17 -12.71 -16.44
N HIS A 85 -9.91 -12.31 -15.41
CA HIS A 85 -9.50 -12.49 -14.00
C HIS A 85 -10.59 -13.05 -13.07
N VAL A 86 -11.88 -12.91 -13.43
CA VAL A 86 -13.03 -13.32 -12.60
C VAL A 86 -14.24 -13.81 -13.45
N GLY A 87 -13.95 -14.40 -14.62
CA GLY A 87 -14.93 -14.95 -15.58
C GLY A 87 -16.15 -14.08 -15.87
N ASN A 88 -17.34 -14.48 -15.39
CA ASN A 88 -18.58 -13.74 -15.64
C ASN A 88 -18.55 -12.30 -15.11
N GLY A 89 -17.62 -11.96 -14.21
CA GLY A 89 -17.37 -10.60 -13.74
C GLY A 89 -16.44 -9.77 -14.63
N ASN A 90 -15.70 -10.37 -15.58
CA ASN A 90 -14.65 -9.68 -16.36
C ASN A 90 -15.14 -8.40 -17.05
N LYS A 91 -16.37 -8.39 -17.55
CA LYS A 91 -16.96 -7.22 -18.23
C LYS A 91 -17.06 -6.03 -17.27
N ARG A 92 -17.48 -6.27 -16.03
CA ARG A 92 -17.82 -5.25 -15.04
C ARG A 92 -16.73 -4.95 -14.01
N ALA A 93 -15.74 -5.82 -13.89
CA ALA A 93 -14.69 -5.68 -12.91
C ALA A 93 -13.37 -5.13 -13.50
N ILE A 94 -12.70 -4.29 -12.73
CA ILE A 94 -11.27 -3.96 -12.89
C ILE A 94 -10.49 -4.85 -11.93
N GLY A 95 -9.56 -5.65 -12.45
CA GLY A 95 -8.79 -6.62 -11.67
C GLY A 95 -7.50 -6.03 -11.13
N VAL A 96 -7.32 -6.07 -9.81
CA VAL A 96 -6.12 -5.64 -9.10
C VAL A 96 -5.50 -6.85 -8.40
N CYS A 97 -4.31 -7.27 -8.83
CA CYS A 97 -3.58 -8.40 -8.27
C CYS A 97 -2.40 -7.90 -7.43
N LEU A 98 -2.27 -8.40 -6.20
CA LEU A 98 -1.07 -8.21 -5.40
C LEU A 98 -0.17 -9.45 -5.53
N VAL A 99 1.12 -9.26 -5.80
CA VAL A 99 2.08 -10.36 -5.85
C VAL A 99 2.26 -10.95 -4.46
N GLY A 100 1.96 -12.24 -4.32
CA GLY A 100 2.10 -12.97 -3.06
C GLY A 100 1.14 -14.15 -2.92
N ASP A 101 1.45 -15.01 -1.96
CA ASP A 101 0.59 -16.09 -1.48
C ASP A 101 0.10 -15.83 -0.05
N PHE A 102 -0.94 -15.01 0.04
CA PHE A 102 -1.46 -14.56 1.33
C PHE A 102 -2.20 -15.63 2.15
N ARG A 103 -2.21 -16.89 1.69
CA ARG A 103 -2.62 -18.01 2.55
C ARG A 103 -1.63 -18.25 3.70
N TYR A 104 -0.37 -17.81 3.51
CA TYR A 104 0.72 -18.07 4.44
C TYR A 104 1.28 -16.81 5.12
N TYR A 105 1.04 -15.63 4.56
CA TYR A 105 1.55 -14.36 5.08
C TYR A 105 0.69 -13.16 4.68
N GLU A 106 0.98 -11.99 5.25
CA GLU A 106 0.27 -10.74 4.95
C GLU A 106 0.92 -9.97 3.80
N PRO A 107 0.16 -9.17 3.02
CA PRO A 107 0.73 -8.21 2.08
C PRO A 107 1.65 -7.21 2.79
N SER A 108 2.70 -6.75 2.10
CA SER A 108 3.64 -5.77 2.64
C SER A 108 2.96 -4.42 2.93
N LEU A 109 3.56 -3.61 3.80
CA LEU A 109 3.05 -2.26 4.08
C LEU A 109 3.01 -1.39 2.81
N ASP A 110 3.99 -1.56 1.91
CA ASP A 110 4.04 -0.84 0.64
C ASP A 110 2.94 -1.30 -0.32
N GLN A 111 2.65 -2.60 -0.38
CA GLN A 111 1.51 -3.14 -1.13
C GLN A 111 0.17 -2.61 -0.58
N LYS A 112 0.00 -2.63 0.76
CA LYS A 112 -1.18 -2.08 1.43
C LYS A 112 -1.36 -0.59 1.14
N LYS A 113 -0.26 0.18 1.10
CA LYS A 113 -0.28 1.60 0.73
C LYS A 113 -0.64 1.81 -0.74
N ALA A 114 -0.01 1.07 -1.66
CA ALA A 114 -0.28 1.15 -3.08
C ALA A 114 -1.73 0.78 -3.42
N LEU A 115 -2.26 -0.29 -2.81
CA LEU A 115 -3.63 -0.72 -2.99
C LEU A 115 -4.63 0.37 -2.60
N ARG A 116 -4.41 1.05 -1.47
CA ARG A 116 -5.27 2.17 -1.02
C ARG A 116 -5.28 3.32 -2.02
N LEU A 117 -4.11 3.76 -2.46
CA LEU A 117 -3.98 4.88 -3.38
C LEU A 117 -4.60 4.55 -4.73
N LEU A 118 -4.34 3.34 -5.24
CA LEU A 118 -4.94 2.85 -6.48
C LEU A 118 -6.45 2.72 -6.38
N HIS A 119 -6.97 2.17 -5.28
CA HIS A 119 -8.39 1.98 -5.05
C HIS A 119 -9.15 3.30 -5.07
N GLU A 120 -8.67 4.32 -4.35
CA GLU A 120 -9.30 5.64 -4.35
C GLU A 120 -9.20 6.32 -5.73
N ALA A 121 -8.08 6.19 -6.43
CA ALA A 121 -7.94 6.70 -7.79
C ALA A 121 -8.89 6.00 -8.78
N LEU A 122 -9.09 4.68 -8.65
CA LEU A 122 -10.03 3.93 -9.49
C LEU A 122 -11.47 4.36 -9.26
N LYS A 123 -11.89 4.55 -8.00
CA LYS A 123 -13.24 5.01 -7.67
C LYS A 123 -13.56 6.37 -8.28
N GLU A 124 -12.59 7.27 -8.37
CA GLU A 124 -12.78 8.58 -9.00
C GLU A 124 -12.86 8.51 -10.53
N GLU A 125 -12.22 7.52 -11.14
CA GLU A 125 -12.24 7.34 -12.60
C GLU A 125 -13.41 6.46 -13.07
N MET A 126 -14.01 5.66 -12.18
CA MET A 126 -15.12 4.75 -12.50
C MET A 126 -16.48 5.43 -12.26
N PRO A 127 -17.19 5.87 -13.32
CA PRO A 127 -18.43 6.65 -13.18
C PRO A 127 -19.59 5.86 -12.55
N ARG A 128 -19.57 4.53 -12.65
CA ARG A 128 -20.58 3.63 -12.08
C ARG A 128 -20.01 2.69 -11.03
N TYR A 129 -18.95 3.09 -10.33
CA TYR A 129 -18.42 2.28 -9.24
C TYR A 129 -19.50 1.99 -8.19
N GLU A 130 -19.69 0.72 -7.88
CA GLU A 130 -20.66 0.23 -6.89
C GLU A 130 -19.95 -0.40 -5.69
N ARG A 131 -18.95 -1.24 -5.93
CA ARG A 131 -18.34 -2.06 -4.86
C ARG A 131 -16.95 -2.60 -5.19
N THR A 132 -16.28 -3.06 -4.15
CA THR A 132 -15.02 -3.80 -4.23
C THR A 132 -15.22 -5.17 -3.60
N LEU A 133 -14.77 -6.21 -4.30
CA LEU A 133 -14.97 -7.61 -3.93
C LEU A 133 -13.63 -8.35 -4.02
N GLY A 134 -13.40 -9.28 -3.09
CA GLY A 134 -12.42 -10.34 -3.29
C GLY A 134 -12.86 -11.27 -4.42
N HIS A 135 -11.91 -11.94 -5.09
CA HIS A 135 -12.26 -12.93 -6.13
C HIS A 135 -13.29 -13.97 -5.66
N ASN A 136 -13.16 -14.44 -4.42
CA ASN A 136 -14.07 -15.37 -3.78
C ASN A 136 -15.47 -14.82 -3.48
N GLU A 137 -15.69 -13.51 -3.62
CA GLU A 137 -16.98 -12.88 -3.36
C GLU A 137 -17.77 -12.63 -4.66
N PHE A 138 -17.21 -12.99 -5.82
CA PHE A 138 -17.94 -12.94 -7.09
C PHE A 138 -18.82 -14.18 -7.27
N PRO A 139 -20.04 -14.03 -7.82
CA PRO A 139 -20.93 -15.17 -8.07
C PRO A 139 -20.27 -16.26 -8.93
N GLY A 140 -20.24 -17.49 -8.42
CA GLY A 140 -19.63 -18.66 -9.07
C GLY A 140 -18.14 -18.86 -8.78
N TYR A 141 -17.55 -18.02 -7.93
CA TYR A 141 -16.14 -18.06 -7.54
C TYR A 141 -15.93 -18.27 -6.03
N GLU A 142 -16.98 -18.57 -5.28
CA GLU A 142 -16.98 -18.76 -3.83
C GLU A 142 -16.00 -19.85 -3.35
N TRP A 143 -15.69 -20.80 -4.23
CA TRP A 143 -14.75 -21.90 -3.99
C TRP A 143 -13.27 -21.49 -4.10
N LYS A 144 -12.96 -20.31 -4.63
CA LYS A 144 -11.60 -19.77 -4.65
C LYS A 144 -11.26 -19.19 -3.28
N ALA A 145 -10.06 -19.43 -2.76
CA ALA A 145 -9.61 -18.78 -1.51
C ALA A 145 -9.12 -17.33 -1.69
N CYS A 146 -8.92 -16.91 -2.95
CA CYS A 146 -8.38 -15.61 -3.34
C CYS A 146 -9.32 -14.47 -2.90
N PRO A 147 -8.82 -13.39 -2.26
CA PRO A 147 -7.41 -13.00 -2.19
C PRO A 147 -6.65 -13.48 -0.94
N SER A 148 -7.30 -14.16 -0.01
CA SER A 148 -6.69 -14.69 1.22
C SER A 148 -6.07 -13.65 2.16
N PHE A 149 -6.48 -12.38 2.10
CA PHE A 149 -6.18 -11.36 3.11
C PHE A 149 -7.38 -10.43 3.32
N ASP A 150 -7.43 -9.74 4.46
CA ASP A 150 -8.50 -8.78 4.76
C ASP A 150 -8.27 -7.45 4.03
N PHE A 151 -8.61 -7.42 2.74
CA PHE A 151 -8.49 -6.21 1.93
C PHE A 151 -9.41 -5.09 2.43
N ARG A 152 -10.50 -5.39 3.14
CA ARG A 152 -11.39 -4.36 3.71
C ARG A 152 -10.70 -3.62 4.85
N ALA A 153 -10.01 -4.34 5.73
CA ALA A 153 -9.19 -3.70 6.75
C ALA A 153 -8.06 -2.85 6.14
N VAL A 154 -7.48 -3.28 5.03
CA VAL A 154 -6.47 -2.49 4.30
C VAL A 154 -7.07 -1.19 3.72
N LEU A 155 -8.32 -1.23 3.25
CA LEU A 155 -8.99 -0.07 2.65
C LEU A 155 -9.69 0.84 3.67
N ASP A 156 -9.84 0.39 4.93
CA ASP A 156 -10.47 1.15 6.00
C ASP A 156 -9.58 2.32 6.47
N LYS A 157 -10.02 3.55 6.18
CA LYS A 157 -9.31 4.80 6.50
C LYS A 157 -9.03 4.94 8.00
N ALA A 158 -9.90 4.44 8.88
CA ALA A 158 -9.69 4.54 10.33
C ALA A 158 -8.54 3.64 10.81
N LYS A 159 -8.40 2.44 10.24
CA LYS A 159 -7.29 1.52 10.55
C LYS A 159 -5.97 2.00 9.95
N VAL A 160 -6.04 2.66 8.79
CA VAL A 160 -4.87 3.27 8.14
C VAL A 160 -4.14 4.25 9.04
N GLU A 161 -4.85 5.08 9.79
CA GLU A 161 -4.25 6.04 10.72
C GLU A 161 -3.53 5.36 11.90
N ALA A 162 -3.91 4.13 12.24
CA ALA A 162 -3.26 3.32 13.28
C ALA A 162 -1.97 2.65 12.78
N ASP A 163 -1.92 2.25 11.51
CA ASP A 163 -0.78 1.57 10.87
C ASP A 163 0.33 2.52 10.38
N VAL A 164 0.17 3.84 10.55
CA VAL A 164 1.22 4.79 10.22
C VAL A 164 2.39 4.59 11.19
N LYS A 165 3.57 4.29 10.63
CA LYS A 165 4.80 4.26 11.41
C LYS A 165 5.04 5.64 12.01
N ARG A 166 4.90 5.74 13.34
CA ARG A 166 5.15 6.97 14.09
C ARG A 166 6.61 7.03 14.49
N TYR A 167 7.20 8.20 14.32
CA TYR A 167 8.56 8.49 14.74
C TYR A 167 8.52 9.41 15.95
N ARG A 168 9.54 9.28 16.80
CA ARG A 168 9.81 10.19 17.91
C ARG A 168 11.30 10.49 17.91
N ILE A 169 11.68 11.70 18.27
CA ILE A 169 13.10 12.05 18.40
C ILE A 169 13.54 11.63 19.80
N MET A 170 14.68 10.94 19.86
CA MET A 170 15.34 10.62 21.12
C MET A 170 16.59 11.48 21.23
N THR A 171 16.71 12.23 22.32
CA THR A 171 17.88 13.08 22.55
C THR A 171 19.14 12.26 22.85
N GLY A 172 20.29 12.94 22.89
CA GLY A 172 21.46 12.47 23.61
C GLY A 172 21.18 12.25 25.10
N THR A 173 22.20 11.81 25.84
CA THR A 173 22.12 11.55 27.27
C THR A 173 22.38 12.81 28.09
N PHE A 174 21.59 12.97 29.15
CA PHE A 174 21.83 13.90 30.24
C PHE A 174 22.46 13.14 31.40
N SER A 175 23.55 13.66 31.95
CA SER A 175 24.31 13.03 33.03
C SER A 175 23.72 13.33 34.40
N THR A 176 22.88 14.37 34.50
CA THR A 176 22.22 14.77 35.74
C THR A 176 20.73 15.05 35.55
N ALA A 177 19.96 14.93 36.65
CA ALA A 177 18.55 15.30 36.67
C ALA A 177 18.31 16.79 36.39
N GLU A 178 19.27 17.65 36.77
CA GLU A 178 19.17 19.08 36.51
C GLU A 178 19.29 19.41 35.02
N GLU A 179 20.25 18.80 34.32
CA GLU A 179 20.42 18.95 32.86
C GLU A 179 19.21 18.42 32.10
N LEU A 180 18.68 17.26 32.52
CA LEU A 180 17.46 16.69 31.96
C LEU A 180 16.27 17.66 32.11
N SER A 181 16.10 18.24 33.31
CA SER A 181 15.03 19.20 33.60
C SER A 181 15.14 20.46 32.75
N LYS A 182 16.36 21.00 32.58
CA LYS A 182 16.64 22.15 31.71
C LYS A 182 16.33 21.83 30.25
N GLY A 183 16.79 20.69 29.75
CA GLY A 183 16.50 20.22 28.39
C GLY A 183 15.01 20.06 28.13
N LYS A 184 14.27 19.48 29.07
CA LYS A 184 12.81 19.31 29.00
C LYS A 184 12.08 20.65 28.94
N LYS A 185 12.45 21.60 29.81
CA LYS A 185 11.86 22.95 29.81
C LYS A 185 12.10 23.66 28.48
N ARG A 186 13.31 23.57 27.91
CA ARG A 186 13.65 24.16 26.60
C ARG A 186 12.73 23.62 25.51
N LEU A 187 12.59 22.30 25.43
CA LEU A 187 11.71 21.65 24.45
C LEU A 187 10.24 22.07 24.60
N LEU A 188 9.70 22.04 25.82
CA LEU A 188 8.30 22.39 26.08
C LEU A 188 7.99 23.88 25.84
N SER A 189 8.99 24.77 26.01
CA SER A 189 8.83 26.20 25.74
C SER A 189 8.82 26.53 24.24
N ARG A 190 9.48 25.70 23.42
CA ARG A 190 9.71 25.94 21.99
C ARG A 190 8.74 25.16 21.10
N PHE A 191 8.34 23.97 21.55
CA PHE A 191 7.51 23.06 20.78
C PHE A 191 6.30 22.63 21.60
N ASN A 192 5.14 22.59 20.94
CA ASN A 192 3.92 22.04 21.53
C ASN A 192 3.92 20.50 21.46
N TRP A 193 5.00 19.88 21.97
CA TRP A 193 5.22 18.45 21.92
C TRP A 193 4.94 17.79 23.26
N THR A 194 4.48 16.55 23.21
CA THR A 194 4.58 15.66 24.35
C THR A 194 6.02 15.17 24.50
N VAL A 195 6.59 15.31 25.71
CA VAL A 195 7.97 14.93 26.04
C VAL A 195 7.97 13.95 27.21
N TYR A 196 8.63 12.81 27.03
CA TYR A 196 8.77 11.76 28.03
C TYR A 196 10.23 11.63 28.46
N GLU A 197 10.46 11.37 29.74
CA GLU A 197 11.77 11.04 30.28
C GLU A 197 11.97 9.52 30.23
N ARG A 198 13.16 9.08 29.82
CA ARG A 198 13.53 7.66 29.77
C ARG A 198 14.94 7.48 30.33
N ALA A 199 15.10 6.52 31.23
CA ALA A 199 16.42 6.07 31.66
C ALA A 199 17.01 5.10 30.62
N ASP A 200 18.31 5.21 30.34
CA ASP A 200 18.99 4.33 29.38
C ASP A 200 19.14 2.90 29.88
N HIS A 201 19.27 2.72 31.20
CA HIS A 201 19.34 1.42 31.85
C HIS A 201 18.75 1.48 33.27
N SER A 202 18.57 0.31 33.88
CA SER A 202 18.00 0.16 35.22
C SER A 202 19.01 0.23 36.37
N ASN A 203 20.32 0.34 36.09
CA ASN A 203 21.33 0.46 37.14
C ASN A 203 21.22 1.76 37.93
N PHE A 204 21.84 1.79 39.11
CA PHE A 204 21.88 2.98 39.98
C PHE A 204 22.48 4.19 39.24
N ASN A 205 21.76 5.32 39.31
CA ASN A 205 22.09 6.59 38.65
C ASN A 205 22.31 6.49 37.12
N PRO A 206 21.29 6.09 36.34
CA PRO A 206 21.41 5.96 34.90
C PRO A 206 21.47 7.33 34.21
N PRO A 207 22.12 7.43 33.04
CA PRO A 207 21.90 8.59 32.18
C PRO A 207 20.46 8.60 31.68
N TYR A 208 19.92 9.79 31.51
CA TYR A 208 18.54 10.00 31.08
C TYR A 208 18.48 10.59 29.69
N ARG A 209 17.38 10.32 28.98
CA ARG A 209 17.05 10.89 27.67
C ARG A 209 15.64 11.44 27.67
N LEU A 210 15.39 12.32 26.71
CA LEU A 210 14.05 12.79 26.39
C LEU A 210 13.59 12.16 25.08
N ILE A 211 12.36 11.66 25.08
CA ILE A 211 11.64 11.20 23.90
C ILE A 211 10.58 12.23 23.56
N THR A 212 10.63 12.81 22.37
CA THR A 212 9.85 14.01 22.02
C THR A 212 8.99 13.81 20.78
N GLY A 213 7.93 14.63 20.68
CA GLY A 213 7.09 14.75 19.49
C GLY A 213 6.38 13.46 19.10
N THR A 214 5.55 13.51 18.07
CA THR A 214 5.08 12.33 17.34
C THR A 214 4.99 12.73 15.89
N PHE A 215 5.83 12.15 15.05
CA PHE A 215 5.98 12.52 13.64
C PHE A 215 5.44 11.41 12.76
N VAL A 216 4.79 11.79 11.65
CA VAL A 216 4.15 10.85 10.73
C VAL A 216 5.08 10.41 9.59
N SER A 217 6.27 10.99 9.51
CA SER A 217 7.34 10.59 8.58
C SER A 217 8.72 10.68 9.22
N LYS A 218 9.70 9.98 8.63
CA LYS A 218 11.09 10.01 9.10
C LYS A 218 11.73 11.37 8.80
N GLU A 219 11.46 11.92 7.62
CA GLU A 219 11.98 13.19 7.12
C GLU A 219 11.54 14.36 8.01
N GLU A 220 10.29 14.34 8.48
CA GLU A 220 9.78 15.34 9.42
C GLU A 220 10.53 15.25 10.77
N ALA A 221 10.72 14.03 11.28
CA ALA A 221 11.47 13.81 12.51
C ALA A 221 12.94 14.26 12.36
N GLU A 222 13.59 13.97 11.23
CA GLU A 222 14.96 14.38 10.93
C GLU A 222 15.10 15.91 10.84
N ARG A 223 14.17 16.60 10.17
CA ARG A 223 14.17 18.06 10.10
C ARG A 223 14.15 18.70 11.49
N TYR A 224 13.30 18.20 12.38
CA TYR A 224 13.23 18.69 13.75
C TYR A 224 14.43 18.24 14.59
N ALA A 225 15.04 17.09 14.29
CA ALA A 225 16.30 16.69 14.92
C ALA A 225 17.43 17.66 14.58
N SER A 226 17.58 18.08 13.32
CA SER A 226 18.58 19.08 12.92
C SER A 226 18.37 20.43 13.62
N VAL A 227 17.12 20.88 13.78
CA VAL A 227 16.77 22.10 14.53
C VAL A 227 17.17 22.03 16.01
N LEU A 228 17.31 20.82 16.57
CA LEU A 228 17.79 20.60 17.94
C LEU A 228 19.32 20.48 18.03
N GLU A 229 20.00 20.10 16.96
CA GLU A 229 21.46 19.92 16.89
C GLU A 229 22.21 21.22 16.59
N GLU A 230 21.56 22.18 15.91
CA GLU A 230 22.10 23.51 15.63
C GLU A 230 22.16 24.45 16.87
N GLU A 231 21.84 23.94 18.06
CA GLU A 231 21.79 24.66 19.36
C GLU A 231 22.64 24.00 20.46
#